data_AF-A0A7Y5J349-F1
#
_entry.id   AF-A0A7Y5J349-F1
#
_cell.length_a   1.000
_cell.length_b   1.000
_cell.length_c   1.000
_cell.angle_alpha   90.00
_cell.angle_beta   90.00
_cell.angle_gamma   90.00
#
_symmetry.space_group_name_H-M   'P 1'
#
loop_
_entity.id
_entity.type
_entity.pdbx_description
1 polymer ?
#
loop_
_entity_poly.entity_id
_entity_poly.type
_entity_poly.pdbx_seq_one_letter_code
_entity_poly.pdbx_strand_id
1 'polypeptide(L)'
;MIQLLLRSTLPGRRPVRKCIRLHRTVAQQAATLEHVILAGFTHEPAVKLAERLLALAGAPYAKVLYADSGSSAIEIALKLSFHYWRNCGQPARTRFVVLEGGY
;
A
#
# COMPACT_ATOMS: atom_id res chain seq x y z
N MET A 1 -34.56 1.07 -21.63
CA MET A 1 -34.29 -0.31 -22.11
C MET A 1 -33.14 -0.24 -23.11
N ILE A 2 -31.91 0.05 -22.67
CA ILE A 2 -30.76 -0.89 -22.57
C ILE A 2 -29.74 -0.25 -21.60
N GLN A 3 -29.92 -0.40 -20.29
CA GLN A 3 -28.85 -0.21 -19.28
C GLN A 3 -29.29 -0.66 -17.88
N LEU A 4 -29.94 -1.82 -17.81
CA LEU A 4 -30.31 -2.44 -16.54
C LEU A 4 -30.14 -3.96 -16.56
N LEU A 5 -29.17 -4.48 -17.30
CA LEU A 5 -28.94 -5.94 -17.45
C LEU A 5 -27.44 -6.30 -17.49
N LEU A 6 -26.64 -5.73 -16.58
CA LEU A 6 -25.27 -6.20 -16.31
C LEU A 6 -24.94 -6.12 -14.81
N ARG A 7 -25.95 -6.35 -13.96
CA ARG A 7 -25.75 -6.67 -12.54
C ARG A 7 -26.05 -8.15 -12.35
N SER A 8 -25.11 -8.85 -11.71
CA SER A 8 -25.17 -10.23 -11.20
C SER A 8 -25.46 -11.29 -12.26
N THR A 9 -24.51 -12.12 -12.66
CA THR A 9 -24.23 -13.39 -11.96
C THR A 9 -22.78 -13.87 -12.22
N LEU A 10 -21.81 -13.36 -11.46
CA LEU A 10 -20.59 -14.13 -11.18
C LEU A 10 -20.68 -14.61 -9.74
N PRO A 11 -20.80 -15.92 -9.47
CA PRO A 11 -20.90 -16.45 -8.11
C PRO A 11 -19.67 -16.04 -7.30
N GLY A 12 -19.88 -15.40 -6.15
CA GLY A 12 -18.81 -15.05 -5.19
C GLY A 12 -18.31 -13.60 -5.18
N ARG A 13 -18.66 -12.74 -6.16
CA ARG A 13 -18.25 -11.32 -6.11
C ARG A 13 -19.22 -10.50 -5.26
N ARG A 14 -18.81 -10.13 -4.04
CA ARG A 14 -19.56 -9.16 -3.21
C ARG A 14 -19.67 -7.84 -3.97
N PRO A 15 -20.86 -7.20 -4.02
CA PRO A 15 -21.00 -5.90 -4.66
C PRO A 15 -20.15 -4.85 -3.94
N VAL A 16 -19.39 -4.07 -4.70
CA VAL A 16 -18.63 -2.94 -4.17
C VAL A 16 -19.63 -1.93 -3.60
N ARG A 17 -19.56 -1.67 -2.30
CA ARG A 17 -20.41 -0.69 -1.64
C ARG A 17 -19.82 0.71 -1.82
N LYS A 18 -20.64 1.64 -2.31
CA LYS A 18 -20.29 3.06 -2.31
C LYS A 18 -20.13 3.52 -0.86
N CYS A 19 -18.93 3.99 -0.50
CA CYS A 19 -18.64 4.49 0.85
C CYS A 19 -18.70 6.01 0.85
N ILE A 20 -19.83 6.59 1.27
CA ILE A 20 -20.04 8.06 1.31
C ILE A 20 -18.96 8.75 2.14
N ARG A 21 -18.52 8.10 3.24
CA ARG A 21 -17.43 8.58 4.08
C ARG A 21 -16.12 8.75 3.29
N LEU A 22 -15.68 7.72 2.56
CA LEU A 22 -14.43 7.78 1.78
C LEU A 22 -14.49 8.87 0.72
N HIS A 23 -15.62 8.98 0.01
CA HIS A 23 -15.81 10.00 -1.01
C HIS A 23 -15.66 11.42 -0.43
N ARG A 24 -16.32 11.71 0.70
CA ARG A 24 -16.23 13.02 1.36
C ARG A 24 -14.80 13.31 1.83
N THR A 25 -14.11 12.34 2.45
CA THR A 25 -12.74 12.53 2.94
C THR A 25 -11.75 12.79 1.81
N VAL A 26 -11.87 12.07 0.69
CA VAL A 26 -11.00 12.31 -0.49
C VAL A 26 -11.23 13.71 -1.06
N ALA A 27 -12.49 14.13 -1.20
CA ALA A 27 -12.82 15.47 -1.72
C ALA A 27 -12.29 16.60 -0.80
N GLN A 28 -12.42 16.43 0.52
CA GLN A 28 -11.88 17.38 1.50
C GLN A 28 -10.36 17.47 1.46
N GLN A 29 -9.67 16.32 1.35
CA GLN A 29 -8.21 16.30 1.25
C GLN A 29 -7.74 16.98 -0.03
N ALA A 30 -8.37 16.69 -1.17
CA ALA A 30 -8.02 17.31 -2.45
C ALA A 30 -8.19 18.84 -2.44
N ALA A 31 -9.21 19.36 -1.76
CA ALA A 31 -9.41 20.80 -1.60
C ALA A 31 -8.39 21.48 -0.66
N THR A 32 -7.64 20.69 0.12
CA THR A 32 -6.63 21.19 1.07
C THR A 32 -5.22 21.07 0.50
N LEU A 33 -4.84 19.88 0.02
CA LEU A 33 -3.56 19.56 -0.60
C LEU A 33 -3.72 18.33 -1.49
N GLU A 34 -3.52 18.48 -2.79
CA GLU A 34 -3.68 17.41 -3.78
C GLU A 34 -2.54 16.37 -3.71
N HIS A 35 -1.29 16.81 -3.89
CA HIS A 35 -0.13 15.93 -3.85
C HIS A 35 1.16 16.71 -3.53
N VAL A 36 2.02 16.09 -2.72
CA VAL A 36 3.41 16.51 -2.54
C VAL A 36 4.28 15.26 -2.51
N ILE A 37 5.45 15.34 -3.13
CA ILE A 37 6.43 14.25 -3.09
C ILE A 37 6.94 14.05 -1.66
N LEU A 38 6.96 12.80 -1.16
CA LEU A 38 7.50 12.47 0.17
C LEU A 38 9.05 12.48 0.23
N ALA A 39 9.71 13.08 -0.77
CA ALA A 39 11.15 13.26 -0.83
C ALA A 39 11.53 14.62 -0.21
N GLY A 40 11.78 14.62 1.10
CA GLY A 40 12.12 15.83 1.85
C GLY A 40 10.92 16.65 2.34
N PHE A 41 9.70 16.25 1.98
CA PHE A 41 8.47 16.84 2.49
C PHE A 41 7.57 15.79 3.15
N THR A 42 6.68 16.24 4.02
CA THR A 42 5.68 15.40 4.69
C THR A 42 4.35 16.13 4.77
N HIS A 43 3.30 15.43 5.16
CA HIS A 43 1.97 15.99 5.41
C HIS A 43 1.23 15.15 6.45
N GLU A 44 0.34 15.80 7.20
CA GLU A 44 -0.35 15.20 8.35
C GLU A 44 -1.07 13.87 8.03
N PRO A 45 -1.81 13.71 6.90
CA PRO A 45 -2.42 12.43 6.55
C PRO A 45 -1.43 11.26 6.44
N ALA A 46 -0.26 11.49 5.85
CA ALA A 46 0.78 10.46 5.71
C ALA A 46 1.38 10.07 7.06
N VAL A 47 1.57 11.03 7.98
CA VAL A 47 2.07 10.74 9.33
C VAL A 47 1.03 9.93 10.12
N LYS A 48 -0.23 10.41 10.15
CA LYS A 48 -1.32 9.73 10.87
C LYS A 48 -1.56 8.31 10.38
N LEU A 49 -1.47 8.09 9.07
CA LEU A 49 -1.60 6.74 8.50
C LEU A 49 -0.42 5.85 8.94
N ALA A 50 0.80 6.36 8.92
CA ALA A 50 1.99 5.59 9.32
C ALA A 50 1.89 5.17 10.79
N GLU A 51 1.54 6.08 11.68
CA GLU A 51 1.37 5.80 13.11
C GLU A 51 0.31 4.72 13.36
N ARG A 52 -0.84 4.83 12.69
CA ARG A 52 -1.91 3.84 12.80
C ARG A 52 -1.50 2.47 12.26
N LEU A 53 -0.76 2.42 11.16
CA LEU A 53 -0.24 1.18 10.61
C LEU A 53 0.78 0.53 11.56
N LEU A 54 1.69 1.31 12.15
CA LEU A 54 2.66 0.81 13.13
C LEU A 54 1.98 0.28 14.39
N ALA A 55 0.96 0.99 14.89
CA ALA A 55 0.17 0.54 16.03
C ALA A 55 -0.56 -0.79 15.76
N LEU A 56 -1.04 -1.01 14.53
CA LEU A 56 -1.67 -2.27 14.14
C LEU A 56 -0.67 -3.40 13.90
N ALA A 57 0.50 -3.09 13.32
CA ALA A 57 1.52 -4.08 13.00
C ALA A 57 2.26 -4.58 14.25
N GLY A 58 2.41 -3.72 15.27
CA GLY A 58 3.11 -4.05 16.51
C GLY A 58 4.62 -4.21 16.34
N ALA A 59 5.31 -4.65 17.40
CA ALA A 59 6.73 -4.96 17.32
C ALA A 59 6.99 -6.14 16.37
N PRO A 60 8.11 -6.17 15.62
CA PRO A 60 9.28 -5.28 15.70
C PRO A 60 9.26 -4.10 14.71
N TYR A 61 8.10 -3.74 14.14
CA TYR A 61 8.03 -2.74 13.07
C TYR A 61 8.15 -1.30 13.61
N ALA A 62 8.97 -0.48 12.96
CA ALA A 62 9.26 0.90 13.40
C ALA A 62 9.10 1.96 12.32
N LYS A 63 8.99 1.58 11.03
CA LYS A 63 8.90 2.51 9.90
C LYS A 63 7.91 2.01 8.86
N VAL A 64 7.28 2.94 8.15
CA VAL A 64 6.37 2.68 7.03
C VAL A 64 6.97 3.27 5.76
N LEU A 65 6.90 2.52 4.67
CA LEU A 65 7.26 2.99 3.34
C LEU A 65 6.05 2.81 2.43
N TYR A 66 5.62 3.90 1.79
CA TYR A 66 4.43 3.93 0.95
C TYR A 66 4.73 3.48 -0.48
N ALA A 67 3.81 2.68 -1.03
CA ALA A 67 3.79 2.30 -2.43
C ALA A 67 2.39 2.58 -3.00
N ASP A 68 2.33 2.81 -4.30
CA ASP A 68 1.09 3.05 -5.05
C ASP A 68 0.28 1.76 -5.29
N SER A 69 0.97 0.60 -5.30
CA SER A 69 0.37 -0.71 -5.53
C SER A 69 1.06 -1.81 -4.72
N GLY A 70 0.43 -2.99 -4.66
CA GLY A 70 1.01 -4.18 -4.02
C GLY A 70 2.30 -4.66 -4.71
N SER A 71 2.33 -4.66 -6.04
CA SER A 71 3.51 -5.06 -6.81
C SER A 71 4.70 -4.14 -6.54
N SER A 72 4.48 -2.82 -6.53
CA SER A 72 5.50 -1.83 -6.17
C SER A 72 5.99 -2.03 -4.73
N ALA A 73 5.08 -2.35 -3.80
CA ALA A 73 5.43 -2.63 -2.40
C ALA A 73 6.37 -3.84 -2.28
N ILE A 74 6.11 -4.91 -3.03
CA ILE A 74 6.98 -6.09 -3.07
C ILE A 74 8.35 -5.74 -3.64
N GLU A 75 8.41 -4.99 -4.75
CA GLU A 75 9.70 -4.58 -5.32
C GLU A 75 10.54 -3.76 -4.33
N ILE A 76 9.90 -2.84 -3.59
CA ILE A 76 10.57 -2.07 -2.54
C ILE A 76 11.08 -3.00 -1.44
N ALA A 77 10.27 -3.94 -0.95
CA ALA A 77 10.66 -4.90 0.08
C ALA A 77 11.87 -5.74 -0.35
N LEU A 78 11.89 -6.22 -1.60
CA LEU A 78 13.02 -6.97 -2.15
C LEU A 78 14.29 -6.12 -2.20
N LYS A 79 14.21 -4.87 -2.67
CA LYS A 79 15.35 -3.93 -2.70
C LYS A 79 15.87 -3.64 -1.30
N LEU A 80 15.00 -3.41 -0.32
CA LEU A 80 15.39 -3.19 1.07
C LEU A 80 16.09 -4.42 1.66
N SER A 81 15.60 -5.63 1.39
CA SER A 81 16.24 -6.88 1.83
C SER A 81 17.64 -7.03 1.25
N PHE A 82 17.84 -6.77 -0.04
CA PHE A 82 19.18 -6.79 -0.66
C PHE A 82 20.12 -5.76 -0.03
N HIS A 83 19.64 -4.52 0.14
CA HIS A 83 20.44 -3.45 0.71
C HIS A 83 20.83 -3.73 2.16
N TYR A 84 19.93 -4.32 2.95
CA TYR A 84 20.23 -4.76 4.30
C TYR A 84 21.44 -5.70 4.32
N TRP A 85 21.43 -6.78 3.52
CA TRP A 85 22.53 -7.73 3.51
C TRP A 85 23.85 -7.14 3.00
N ARG A 86 23.79 -6.23 2.01
CA ARG A 86 24.97 -5.47 1.58
C ARG A 86 25.54 -4.62 2.71
N ASN A 87 24.68 -3.90 3.45
CA ASN A 87 25.09 -3.06 4.57
C ASN A 87 25.63 -3.87 5.76
N CYS A 88 25.20 -5.13 5.90
CA CYS A 88 25.73 -6.07 6.89
C CYS A 88 26.99 -6.82 6.43
N GLY A 89 27.60 -6.46 5.29
CA GLY A 89 28.82 -7.11 4.79
C GLY A 89 28.60 -8.49 4.19
N GLN A 90 27.36 -8.85 3.86
CA GLN A 90 27.00 -10.14 3.25
C GLN A 90 26.42 -9.97 1.83
N PRO A 91 27.18 -9.37 0.88
CA PRO A 91 26.66 -9.05 -0.46
C PRO A 91 26.30 -10.27 -1.31
N ALA A 92 26.76 -11.47 -0.92
CA ALA A 92 26.42 -12.73 -1.60
C ALA A 92 24.99 -13.23 -1.32
N ARG A 93 24.29 -12.68 -0.31
CA ARG A 93 22.89 -13.02 -0.02
C ARG A 93 21.95 -12.34 -1.01
N THR A 94 21.81 -12.95 -2.18
CA THR A 94 21.10 -12.34 -3.32
C THR A 94 19.88 -13.12 -3.83
N ARG A 95 19.57 -14.27 -3.23
CA ARG A 95 18.50 -15.14 -3.68
C ARG A 95 17.28 -15.01 -2.77
N PHE A 96 16.10 -15.05 -3.38
CA PHE A 96 14.82 -15.19 -2.68
C PHE A 96 14.26 -16.59 -2.88
N VAL A 97 13.50 -17.04 -1.89
CA VAL A 97 12.69 -18.25 -1.96
C VAL A 97 11.25 -17.83 -2.19
N VAL A 98 10.58 -18.49 -3.12
CA VAL A 98 9.18 -18.28 -3.44
C VAL A 98 8.44 -19.60 -3.28
N LEU A 99 7.14 -19.53 -3.01
CA LEU A 99 6.26 -20.69 -2.99
C LEU A 99 5.73 -20.95 -4.41
N GLU A 100 5.65 -22.21 -4.80
CA GLU A 100 5.00 -22.61 -6.04
C GLU A 100 3.53 -22.18 -6.02
N GLY A 101 3.08 -21.49 -7.08
CA GLY A 101 1.74 -20.91 -7.14
C GLY A 101 1.54 -19.63 -6.31
N GLY A 102 2.60 -19.05 -5.76
CA GLY A 102 2.55 -17.73 -5.10
C GLY A 102 2.16 -16.60 -6.07
N TYR A 103 1.53 -15.56 -5.52
CA TYR A 103 1.18 -14.32 -6.22
C TYR A 103 2.16 -13.20 -5.87
#